data_AF-A0AAJ4UXK1-F1
#
_entry.id   AF-A0AAJ4UXK1-F1
#
_cell.length_a   1.000
_cell.length_b   1.000
_cell.length_c   1.000
_cell.angle_alpha   90.00
_cell.angle_beta   90.00
_cell.angle_gamma   90.00
#
_symmetry.space_group_name_H-M   'P 1'
#
loop_
_entity.id
_entity.type
_entity.pdbx_description
1 polymer ?
#
loop_
_entity_poly.entity_id
_entity_poly.type
_entity_poly.pdbx_seq_one_letter_code
_entity_poly.pdbx_strand_id
1 'polypeptide(L)'
;MKALKPSFTIIELIIVIIIIGIIAYTINFNFFDNNLKVAADQVENHIRYTESLAMKDDKYQPFPKSTSSADTNQSKFWFMQWWQIRFSVNSNNEYFYEIFSDSTKSTTYFDHIGNPVSEFARDPLTHKYLDGNYNTPTANKKLNLTKTYGIKLIKFNGTVISSSTNSKRILFDNFGNLFLSEGNINHVGNEYPLYKNERVLVTNNIKIDLCRDNVCNECIRLNITPSGEVFQSKCN
;
A
#
# COMPACT_ATOMS: atom_id res chain seq x y z
N MET A 1 -29.51 48.07 46.94
CA MET A 1 -29.90 48.13 45.52
C MET A 1 -29.49 46.83 44.84
N LYS A 2 -30.45 46.04 44.32
CA LYS A 2 -30.13 44.83 43.53
C LYS A 2 -29.75 45.28 42.12
N ALA A 3 -28.54 44.97 41.68
CA ALA A 3 -28.11 45.20 40.31
C ALA A 3 -28.97 44.32 39.36
N LEU A 4 -29.54 44.93 38.31
CA LEU A 4 -30.19 44.17 37.24
C LEU A 4 -29.15 43.27 36.57
N LYS A 5 -29.45 41.98 36.45
CA LYS A 5 -28.62 41.03 35.69
C LYS A 5 -28.69 41.42 34.20
N PRO A 6 -27.54 41.63 33.53
CA PRO A 6 -27.55 41.86 32.10
C PRO A 6 -28.23 40.68 31.41
N SER A 7 -29.28 40.99 30.67
CA SER A 7 -30.12 40.02 29.96
C SER A 7 -30.05 40.34 28.49
N PHE A 8 -29.95 39.29 27.68
CA PHE A 8 -29.83 39.41 26.24
C PHE A 8 -31.11 39.99 25.64
N THR A 9 -30.98 41.01 24.80
CA THR A 9 -32.13 41.66 24.17
C THR A 9 -32.60 40.89 22.94
N ILE A 10 -33.89 41.00 22.61
CA ILE A 10 -34.47 40.34 21.44
C ILE A 10 -33.79 40.82 20.14
N ILE A 11 -33.38 42.08 20.07
CA ILE A 11 -32.69 42.62 18.90
C ILE A 11 -31.28 42.05 18.74
N GLU A 12 -30.53 41.87 19.83
CA GLU A 12 -29.22 41.20 19.80
C GLU A 12 -29.36 39.76 19.30
N LEU A 13 -30.43 39.06 19.66
CA LEU A 13 -30.70 37.70 19.17
C LEU A 13 -30.93 37.66 17.67
N ILE A 14 -31.70 38.59 17.13
CA ILE A 14 -31.97 38.67 15.70
C ILE A 14 -30.64 38.90 14.94
N ILE A 15 -29.81 39.82 15.42
CA ILE A 15 -28.51 40.12 14.81
C ILE A 15 -27.60 38.88 14.83
N VAL A 16 -27.53 38.15 15.95
CA VAL A 16 -26.73 36.93 16.05
C VAL A 16 -27.21 35.85 15.06
N ILE A 17 -28.52 35.66 14.90
CA ILE A 17 -29.07 34.69 13.95
C ILE A 17 -28.73 35.07 12.50
N ILE A 18 -28.83 36.35 12.16
CA ILE A 18 -28.46 36.84 10.82
C ILE A 18 -26.98 36.59 10.54
N ILE A 19 -26.10 36.91 11.50
CA ILE A 19 -24.65 36.71 11.36
C ILE A 19 -24.34 35.22 11.18
N ILE A 20 -24.93 34.33 11.99
CA ILE A 20 -24.74 32.89 11.86
C ILE A 20 -25.25 32.39 10.49
N GLY A 21 -26.38 32.92 10.01
CA GLY A 21 -26.93 32.57 8.69
C GLY A 21 -26.00 32.96 7.54
N ILE A 22 -25.40 34.15 7.59
CA ILE A 22 -24.41 34.59 6.59
C ILE A 22 -23.16 33.70 6.65
N ILE A 23 -22.63 33.46 7.85
CA ILE A 23 -21.45 32.60 8.02
C ILE A 23 -21.72 31.19 7.48
N ALA A 24 -22.86 30.58 7.86
CA ALA A 24 -23.26 29.25 7.39
C ALA A 24 -23.43 29.19 5.86
N TYR A 25 -23.93 30.25 5.24
CA TYR A 25 -24.03 30.33 3.77
C TYR A 25 -22.66 30.43 3.09
N THR A 26 -21.71 31.16 3.69
CA THR A 26 -20.37 31.36 3.10
C THR A 26 -19.42 30.18 3.28
N ILE A 27 -19.60 29.35 4.30
CA ILE A 27 -18.69 28.24 4.55
C ILE A 27 -19.08 27.05 3.67
N ASN A 28 -18.29 26.81 2.62
CA ASN A 28 -18.33 25.58 1.86
C ASN A 28 -17.28 24.60 2.42
N PHE A 29 -17.70 23.60 3.18
CA PHE A 29 -16.80 22.56 3.67
C PHE A 29 -16.55 21.51 2.58
N ASN A 30 -15.50 21.68 1.76
CA ASN A 30 -15.13 20.67 0.78
C ASN A 30 -14.30 19.55 1.45
N PHE A 31 -14.97 18.62 2.13
CA PHE A 31 -14.32 17.48 2.80
C PHE A 31 -13.73 16.42 1.85
N PHE A 32 -13.99 16.52 0.55
CA PHE A 32 -13.71 15.45 -0.42
C PHE A 32 -12.50 15.68 -1.32
N ASP A 33 -11.93 16.89 -1.32
CA ASP A 33 -10.86 17.22 -2.28
C ASP A 33 -9.51 16.59 -1.96
N ASN A 34 -9.36 16.00 -0.77
CA ASN A 34 -8.07 15.44 -0.34
C ASN A 34 -7.94 13.93 -0.55
N ASN A 35 -8.84 13.28 -1.30
CA ASN A 35 -8.78 11.83 -1.52
C ASN A 35 -7.45 11.35 -2.10
N LEU A 36 -6.81 12.18 -2.95
CA LEU A 36 -5.50 11.88 -3.52
C LEU A 36 -4.40 11.86 -2.44
N LYS A 37 -4.43 12.83 -1.53
CA LYS A 37 -3.51 12.90 -0.38
C LYS A 37 -3.75 11.77 0.60
N VAL A 38 -5.01 11.47 0.92
CA VAL A 38 -5.37 10.34 1.80
C VAL A 38 -4.91 9.01 1.18
N ALA A 39 -5.04 8.83 -0.14
CA ALA A 39 -4.51 7.67 -0.83
C ALA A 39 -2.98 7.59 -0.73
N ALA A 40 -2.27 8.70 -0.95
CA ALA A 40 -0.82 8.75 -0.84
C ALA A 40 -0.33 8.47 0.58
N ASP A 41 -0.95 9.07 1.59
CA ASP A 41 -0.66 8.84 3.01
C ASP A 41 -0.90 7.38 3.40
N GLN A 42 -1.98 6.77 2.88
CA GLN A 42 -2.26 5.35 3.13
C GLN A 42 -1.18 4.46 2.51
N VAL A 43 -0.82 4.70 1.25
CA VAL A 43 0.21 3.90 0.56
C VAL A 43 1.57 4.08 1.24
N GLU A 44 1.94 5.31 1.63
CA GLU A 44 3.17 5.57 2.39
C GLU A 44 3.21 4.77 3.71
N ASN A 45 2.15 4.86 4.52
CA ASN A 45 2.07 4.14 5.79
C ASN A 45 2.15 2.63 5.59
N HIS A 46 1.54 2.12 4.52
CA HIS A 46 1.56 0.70 4.19
C HIS A 46 2.89 0.21 3.61
N ILE A 47 3.67 1.05 2.92
CA ILE A 47 5.06 0.74 2.56
C ILE A 47 5.91 0.59 3.83
N ARG A 48 5.83 1.57 4.75
CA ARG A 48 6.55 1.50 6.05
C ARG A 48 6.09 0.31 6.90
N TYR A 49 4.80 -0.01 6.85
CA TYR A 49 4.28 -1.20 7.52
C TYR A 49 4.86 -2.48 6.93
N THR A 50 4.98 -2.57 5.60
CA THR A 50 5.57 -3.73 4.92
C THR A 50 7.05 -3.90 5.30
N GLU A 51 7.80 -2.80 5.34
CA GLU A 51 9.18 -2.77 5.83
C GLU A 51 9.26 -3.25 7.29
N SER A 52 8.41 -2.73 8.16
CA SER A 52 8.35 -3.16 9.57
C SER A 52 7.99 -4.64 9.72
N LEU A 53 7.11 -5.17 8.87
CA LEU A 53 6.80 -6.60 8.82
C LEU A 53 8.03 -7.43 8.44
N ALA A 54 8.78 -7.00 7.42
CA ALA A 54 10.02 -7.66 6.99
C ALA A 54 11.06 -7.72 8.11
N MET A 55 11.26 -6.61 8.83
CA MET A 55 12.23 -6.55 9.93
C MET A 55 11.80 -7.38 11.16
N LYS A 56 10.50 -7.59 11.36
CA LYS A 56 9.97 -8.32 12.52
C LYS A 56 9.83 -9.82 12.28
N ASP A 57 9.44 -10.21 11.08
CA ASP A 57 9.09 -11.58 10.71
C ASP A 57 10.26 -12.24 9.97
N ASP A 58 11.14 -12.89 10.74
CA ASP A 58 12.29 -13.57 10.20
C ASP A 58 11.88 -14.80 9.36
N LYS A 59 12.05 -14.68 8.05
CA LYS A 59 11.80 -15.76 7.08
C LYS A 59 12.92 -16.78 7.00
N TYR A 60 14.06 -16.55 7.64
CA TYR A 60 15.22 -17.43 7.55
C TYR A 60 14.90 -18.81 8.11
N GLN A 61 14.94 -19.80 7.22
CA GLN A 61 14.74 -21.21 7.57
C GLN A 61 15.87 -22.04 6.95
N PRO A 62 16.99 -22.24 7.65
CA PRO A 62 18.14 -22.95 7.09
C PRO A 62 17.91 -24.46 6.92
N PHE A 63 16.92 -25.02 7.62
CA PHE A 63 16.63 -26.45 7.61
C PHE A 63 15.13 -26.72 7.46
N PRO A 64 14.74 -27.75 6.70
CA PRO A 64 13.34 -28.12 6.56
C PRO A 64 12.77 -28.66 7.87
N LYS A 65 11.54 -28.24 8.18
CA LYS A 65 10.81 -28.65 9.39
C LYS A 65 10.25 -30.06 9.29
N SER A 66 10.07 -30.58 8.07
CA SER A 66 9.69 -31.96 7.80
C SER A 66 10.30 -32.44 6.48
N THR A 67 10.06 -33.69 6.12
CA THR A 67 10.49 -34.27 4.84
C THR A 67 9.59 -33.89 3.66
N SER A 68 8.65 -32.96 3.84
CA SER A 68 7.78 -32.50 2.76
C SER A 68 8.57 -31.68 1.72
N SER A 69 8.18 -31.79 0.45
CA SER A 69 8.76 -30.98 -0.63
C SER A 69 8.53 -29.48 -0.39
N ALA A 70 7.38 -29.12 0.20
CA ALA A 70 7.06 -27.73 0.55
C ALA A 70 8.05 -27.16 1.58
N ASP A 71 8.35 -27.91 2.66
CA ASP A 71 9.31 -27.46 3.69
C ASP A 71 10.75 -27.43 3.16
N THR A 72 11.08 -28.36 2.27
CA THR A 72 12.39 -28.42 1.61
C THR A 72 12.59 -27.17 0.73
N ASN A 73 11.61 -26.84 -0.10
CA ASN A 73 11.64 -25.64 -0.94
C ASN A 73 11.61 -24.36 -0.11
N GLN A 74 10.82 -24.31 0.96
CA GLN A 74 10.80 -23.17 1.88
C GLN A 74 12.18 -22.91 2.49
N SER A 75 12.93 -23.97 2.80
CA SER A 75 14.26 -23.82 3.40
C SER A 75 15.31 -23.43 2.36
N LYS A 76 15.20 -24.00 1.16
CA LYS A 76 16.11 -23.69 0.05
C LYS A 76 15.93 -22.26 -0.47
N PHE A 77 14.68 -21.79 -0.56
CA PHE A 77 14.32 -20.50 -1.14
C PHE A 77 13.62 -19.58 -0.13
N TRP A 78 14.04 -19.63 1.13
CA TRP A 78 13.41 -18.91 2.24
C TRP A 78 13.23 -17.41 1.97
N PHE A 79 14.16 -16.82 1.20
CA PHE A 79 14.21 -15.42 0.79
C PHE A 79 13.12 -15.02 -0.23
N MET A 80 12.40 -15.97 -0.82
CA MET A 80 11.18 -15.71 -1.61
C MET A 80 9.98 -15.34 -0.74
N GLN A 81 10.05 -15.61 0.56
CA GLN A 81 8.99 -15.26 1.50
C GLN A 81 9.10 -13.82 2.01
N TRP A 82 10.04 -13.02 1.50
CA TRP A 82 10.18 -11.64 1.93
C TRP A 82 8.87 -10.87 1.76
N TRP A 83 8.60 -9.99 2.72
CA TRP A 83 7.38 -9.20 2.70
C TRP A 83 7.42 -8.23 1.53
N GLN A 84 6.30 -8.15 0.82
CA GLN A 84 6.18 -7.32 -0.36
C GLN A 84 4.89 -6.54 -0.38
N ILE A 85 4.96 -5.39 -1.04
CA ILE A 85 3.81 -4.61 -1.47
C ILE A 85 3.76 -4.64 -3.00
N ARG A 86 2.62 -5.08 -3.54
CA ARG A 86 2.40 -5.23 -4.98
C ARG A 86 1.30 -4.30 -5.45
N PHE A 87 1.61 -3.46 -6.43
CA PHE A 87 0.65 -2.62 -7.14
C PHE A 87 0.22 -3.31 -8.42
N SER A 88 -1.08 -3.31 -8.68
CA SER A 88 -1.68 -4.01 -9.82
C SER A 88 -2.95 -3.31 -10.29
N VAL A 89 -3.45 -3.75 -11.44
CA VAL A 89 -4.71 -3.32 -12.01
C VAL A 89 -5.51 -4.56 -12.41
N ASN A 90 -6.80 -4.58 -12.06
CA ASN A 90 -7.69 -5.69 -12.42
C ASN A 90 -8.30 -5.50 -13.82
N SER A 91 -9.07 -6.48 -14.28
CA SER A 91 -9.74 -6.45 -15.58
C SER A 91 -10.71 -5.27 -15.76
N ASN A 92 -11.15 -4.63 -14.67
CA ASN A 92 -12.05 -3.48 -14.69
C ASN A 92 -11.28 -2.14 -14.69
N ASN A 93 -9.96 -2.15 -14.91
CA ASN A 93 -9.08 -0.98 -14.80
C ASN A 93 -9.10 -0.33 -13.41
N GLU A 94 -9.35 -1.13 -12.36
CA GLU A 94 -9.26 -0.65 -10.98
C GLU A 94 -7.86 -0.91 -10.45
N TYR A 95 -7.19 0.16 -10.02
CA TYR A 95 -5.88 0.12 -9.41
C TYR A 95 -6.00 -0.23 -7.94
N PHE A 96 -5.19 -1.18 -7.51
CA PHE A 96 -5.13 -1.64 -6.14
C PHE A 96 -3.71 -2.02 -5.77
N TYR A 97 -3.51 -2.28 -4.50
CA TYR A 97 -2.33 -2.94 -4.01
C TYR A 97 -2.67 -3.99 -2.97
N GLU A 98 -1.70 -4.83 -2.67
CA GLU A 98 -1.79 -5.93 -1.72
C GLU A 98 -0.44 -6.07 -1.01
N ILE A 99 -0.49 -6.56 0.23
CA ILE A 99 0.69 -6.81 1.07
C ILE A 99 0.65 -8.27 1.49
N PHE A 100 1.67 -9.03 1.10
CA PHE A 100 1.74 -10.45 1.38
C PHE A 100 3.18 -10.94 1.49
N SER A 101 3.31 -12.18 1.95
CA SER A 101 4.54 -12.96 1.98
C SER A 101 4.19 -14.32 1.37
N ASP A 102 4.75 -14.62 0.20
CA ASP A 102 4.50 -15.86 -0.54
C ASP A 102 4.95 -17.06 0.31
N SER A 103 4.32 -18.23 0.15
CA SER A 103 4.64 -19.45 0.86
C SER A 103 4.46 -20.70 -0.01
N THR A 104 5.35 -21.67 0.16
CA THR A 104 5.25 -22.97 -0.51
C THR A 104 4.14 -23.87 0.04
N LYS A 105 3.37 -23.41 1.03
CA LYS A 105 2.40 -24.23 1.76
C LYS A 105 1.21 -24.67 0.91
N SER A 106 0.88 -23.89 -0.12
CA SER A 106 -0.30 -24.13 -0.97
C SER A 106 0.03 -24.81 -2.30
N THR A 107 1.13 -24.40 -2.94
CA THR A 107 1.45 -24.83 -4.30
C THR A 107 2.77 -25.61 -4.40
N THR A 108 3.45 -25.91 -3.28
CA THR A 108 4.80 -26.54 -3.22
C THR A 108 5.95 -25.71 -3.83
N TYR A 109 5.64 -24.68 -4.59
CA TYR A 109 6.53 -23.67 -5.14
C TYR A 109 6.09 -22.26 -4.70
N PHE A 110 6.95 -21.27 -4.89
CA PHE A 110 6.59 -19.86 -4.78
C PHE A 110 5.94 -19.44 -6.10
N ASP A 111 4.64 -19.14 -6.08
CA ASP A 111 3.87 -18.81 -7.28
C ASP A 111 3.79 -17.29 -7.55
N HIS A 112 4.40 -16.51 -6.65
CA HIS A 112 4.42 -15.06 -6.62
C HIS A 112 3.02 -14.44 -6.57
N ILE A 113 2.06 -15.10 -5.94
CA ILE A 113 0.68 -14.65 -5.77
C ILE A 113 0.36 -14.69 -4.28
N GLY A 114 -0.29 -13.66 -3.74
CA GLY A 114 -0.89 -13.76 -2.41
C GLY A 114 -2.08 -14.71 -2.44
N ASN A 115 -1.86 -16.00 -2.25
CA ASN A 115 -2.90 -17.00 -2.15
C ASN A 115 -2.28 -18.31 -1.65
N PRO A 116 -2.56 -18.73 -0.40
CA PRO A 116 -3.82 -18.61 0.34
C PRO A 116 -3.94 -17.32 1.13
N VAL A 117 -5.15 -17.03 1.62
CA VAL A 117 -5.46 -15.82 2.41
C VAL A 117 -4.54 -15.63 3.63
N SER A 118 -3.93 -16.71 4.13
CA SER A 118 -2.95 -16.66 5.22
C SER A 118 -1.63 -15.95 4.87
N GLU A 119 -1.35 -15.73 3.59
CA GLU A 119 -0.14 -15.03 3.12
C GLU A 119 -0.28 -13.52 3.19
N PHE A 120 -1.52 -13.02 3.15
CA PHE A 120 -1.77 -11.58 3.26
C PHE A 120 -1.48 -11.07 4.67
N ALA A 121 -0.83 -9.92 4.72
CA ALA A 121 -0.73 -9.15 5.94
C ALA A 121 -2.14 -8.77 6.44
N ARG A 122 -2.27 -8.64 7.76
CA ARG A 122 -3.48 -8.11 8.37
C ARG A 122 -3.28 -6.66 8.76
N ASP A 123 -4.29 -5.86 8.55
CA ASP A 123 -4.39 -4.51 9.07
C ASP A 123 -4.35 -4.57 10.61
N PRO A 124 -3.43 -3.86 11.28
CA PRO A 124 -3.31 -3.91 12.73
C PRO A 124 -4.52 -3.33 13.47
N LEU A 125 -5.29 -2.45 12.84
CA LEU A 125 -6.47 -1.81 13.41
C LEU A 125 -7.76 -2.57 13.08
N THR A 126 -7.94 -2.94 11.81
CA THR A 126 -9.20 -3.55 11.36
C THR A 126 -9.18 -5.09 11.33
N HIS A 127 -8.00 -5.69 11.46
CA HIS A 127 -7.74 -7.13 11.33
C HIS A 127 -8.17 -7.75 9.99
N LYS A 128 -8.46 -6.91 8.99
CA LYS A 128 -8.78 -7.32 7.63
C LYS A 128 -7.50 -7.60 6.85
N TYR A 129 -7.59 -8.50 5.88
CA TYR A 129 -6.48 -8.81 4.99
C TYR A 129 -6.17 -7.62 4.08
N LEU A 130 -4.89 -7.31 3.93
CA LEU A 130 -4.38 -6.23 3.10
C LEU A 130 -4.29 -6.68 1.64
N ASP A 131 -5.47 -6.88 1.04
CA ASP A 131 -5.65 -7.10 -0.41
C ASP A 131 -6.81 -6.23 -0.92
N GLY A 132 -6.54 -5.38 -1.92
CA GLY A 132 -7.52 -4.48 -2.53
C GLY A 132 -8.37 -5.07 -3.67
N ASN A 133 -8.10 -6.29 -4.12
CA ASN A 133 -8.83 -6.99 -5.17
C ASN A 133 -9.50 -8.27 -4.68
N TYR A 134 -9.26 -8.69 -3.43
CA TYR A 134 -9.94 -9.82 -2.83
C TYR A 134 -11.40 -9.49 -2.48
N ASN A 135 -12.33 -10.12 -3.18
CA ASN A 135 -13.77 -9.86 -3.07
C ASN A 135 -14.42 -10.60 -1.88
N THR A 136 -13.90 -10.40 -0.67
CA THR A 136 -14.46 -10.99 0.56
C THR A 136 -14.69 -9.93 1.64
N PRO A 137 -15.62 -10.15 2.60
CA PRO A 137 -15.83 -9.23 3.72
C PRO A 137 -14.59 -9.08 4.62
N THR A 138 -13.72 -10.08 4.63
CA THR A 138 -12.47 -10.13 5.40
C THR A 138 -11.35 -9.31 4.77
N ALA A 139 -11.49 -8.86 3.52
CA ALA A 139 -10.51 -8.03 2.83
C ALA A 139 -10.71 -6.54 3.14
N ASN A 140 -9.60 -5.79 3.21
CA ASN A 140 -9.63 -4.36 3.36
C ASN A 140 -9.84 -3.67 2.00
N LYS A 141 -11.10 -3.33 1.72
CA LYS A 141 -11.50 -2.68 0.46
C LYS A 141 -10.85 -1.32 0.22
N LYS A 142 -10.28 -0.65 1.24
CA LYS A 142 -9.58 0.64 1.09
C LYS A 142 -8.31 0.54 0.24
N LEU A 143 -7.81 -0.68 0.03
CA LEU A 143 -6.64 -0.90 -0.82
C LEU A 143 -6.99 -0.86 -2.32
N ASN A 144 -8.28 -0.91 -2.67
CA ASN A 144 -8.73 -0.57 -4.03
C ASN A 144 -8.73 0.96 -4.17
N LEU A 145 -7.63 1.49 -4.70
CA LEU A 145 -7.36 2.93 -4.80
C LEU A 145 -8.32 3.62 -5.76
N THR A 146 -8.73 2.94 -6.83
CA THR A 146 -9.71 3.47 -7.78
C THR A 146 -11.09 3.61 -7.15
N LYS A 147 -11.62 2.55 -6.52
CA LYS A 147 -12.95 2.60 -5.89
C LYS A 147 -13.01 3.50 -4.67
N THR A 148 -11.95 3.52 -3.86
CA THR A 148 -11.97 4.22 -2.56
C THR A 148 -11.61 5.69 -2.69
N TYR A 149 -10.64 6.02 -3.53
CA TYR A 149 -10.07 7.37 -3.61
C TYR A 149 -10.18 8.02 -5.00
N GLY A 150 -10.70 7.29 -5.98
CA GLY A 150 -10.83 7.80 -7.36
C GLY A 150 -9.51 7.90 -8.11
N ILE A 151 -8.48 7.14 -7.71
CA ILE A 151 -7.21 7.06 -8.45
C ILE A 151 -7.46 6.40 -9.81
N LYS A 152 -7.04 7.06 -10.89
CA LYS A 152 -7.27 6.59 -12.27
C LYS A 152 -6.05 5.98 -12.93
N LEU A 153 -4.86 6.27 -12.40
CA LEU A 153 -3.61 5.82 -12.98
C LEU A 153 -2.55 5.69 -11.89
N ILE A 154 -1.73 4.64 -11.97
CA ILE A 154 -0.50 4.51 -11.17
C ILE A 154 0.67 4.36 -12.13
N LYS A 155 1.70 5.19 -11.96
CA LYS A 155 2.99 5.03 -12.66
C LYS A 155 4.06 4.56 -11.68
N PHE A 156 4.82 3.56 -12.07
CA PHE A 156 5.99 3.08 -11.35
C PHE A 156 7.24 3.37 -12.16
N ASN A 157 8.14 4.22 -11.65
CA ASN A 157 9.30 4.75 -12.36
C ASN A 157 8.93 5.30 -13.76
N GLY A 158 7.79 6.00 -13.85
CA GLY A 158 7.28 6.59 -15.09
C GLY A 158 6.51 5.62 -16.01
N THR A 159 6.51 4.31 -15.73
CA THR A 159 5.75 3.33 -16.51
C THR A 159 4.37 3.10 -15.89
N VAL A 160 3.32 3.18 -16.69
CA VAL A 160 1.94 2.90 -16.26
C VAL A 160 1.76 1.40 -15.98
N ILE A 161 1.12 1.07 -14.87
CA ILE A 161 0.69 -0.30 -14.57
C ILE A 161 -0.60 -0.58 -15.36
N SER A 162 -0.50 -1.27 -16.50
CA SER A 162 -1.62 -1.43 -17.44
C SER A 162 -2.32 -2.79 -17.40
N SER A 163 -1.74 -3.79 -16.70
CA SER A 163 -2.33 -5.12 -16.55
C SER A 163 -1.84 -5.80 -15.27
N SER A 164 -2.52 -6.87 -14.84
CA SER A 164 -2.08 -7.72 -13.73
C SER A 164 -0.71 -8.39 -14.00
N THR A 165 -0.43 -8.71 -15.26
CA THR A 165 0.88 -9.23 -15.71
C THR A 165 1.99 -8.18 -15.66
N ASN A 166 1.64 -6.88 -15.62
CA ASN A 166 2.55 -5.76 -15.42
C ASN A 166 2.56 -5.24 -13.98
N SER A 167 2.09 -6.03 -13.01
CA SER A 167 2.16 -5.65 -11.60
C SER A 167 3.59 -5.28 -11.17
N LYS A 168 3.70 -4.31 -10.25
CA LYS A 168 4.98 -3.79 -9.75
C LYS A 168 5.08 -4.06 -8.27
N ARG A 169 6.23 -4.55 -7.84
CA ARG A 169 6.46 -5.02 -6.48
C ARG A 169 7.61 -4.26 -5.86
N ILE A 170 7.51 -4.08 -4.56
CA ILE A 170 8.60 -3.65 -3.70
C ILE A 170 8.69 -4.69 -2.60
N LEU A 171 9.90 -5.21 -2.41
CA LEU A 171 10.21 -6.25 -1.44
C LEU A 171 11.22 -5.73 -0.43
N PHE A 172 11.09 -6.20 0.79
CA PHE A 172 12.00 -5.88 1.88
C PHE A 172 12.58 -7.16 2.46
N ASP A 173 13.91 -7.22 2.57
CA ASP A 173 14.54 -8.26 3.36
C ASP A 173 14.44 -7.95 4.88
N ASN A 174 14.95 -8.87 5.70
CA ASN A 174 14.89 -8.74 7.15
C ASN A 174 15.74 -7.57 7.71
N PHE A 175 16.54 -6.92 6.88
CA PHE A 175 17.36 -5.77 7.24
C PHE A 175 16.78 -4.44 6.72
N GLY A 176 15.64 -4.49 6.02
CA GLY A 176 15.03 -3.33 5.39
C GLY A 176 15.62 -2.97 4.01
N ASN A 177 16.50 -3.81 3.45
CA ASN A 177 17.00 -3.58 2.11
C ASN A 177 15.89 -3.81 1.08
N LEU A 178 15.89 -2.98 0.05
CA LEU A 178 14.80 -2.92 -0.92
C LEU A 178 15.15 -3.65 -2.23
N PHE A 179 14.22 -4.46 -2.71
CA PHE A 179 14.29 -5.19 -3.98
C PHE A 179 13.02 -4.99 -4.82
N LEU A 180 13.12 -5.20 -6.14
CA LEU A 180 11.99 -5.07 -7.09
C LEU A 180 11.52 -6.40 -7.70
N SER A 181 12.17 -7.50 -7.35
CA SER A 181 11.95 -8.81 -7.95
C SER A 181 12.20 -9.93 -6.93
N GLU A 182 11.38 -10.97 -7.02
CA GLU A 182 11.47 -12.23 -6.26
C GLU A 182 12.29 -13.30 -6.98
N GLY A 183 12.90 -12.98 -8.13
CA GLY A 183 13.55 -13.98 -8.97
C GLY A 183 12.56 -14.84 -9.77
N ASN A 184 12.96 -16.06 -10.13
CA ASN A 184 12.23 -16.91 -11.08
C ASN A 184 11.20 -17.83 -10.39
N ILE A 185 10.05 -18.02 -11.05
CA ILE A 185 8.93 -18.87 -10.56
C ILE A 185 9.27 -20.37 -10.70
N ASN A 186 10.16 -20.74 -11.62
CA ASN A 186 10.37 -22.14 -12.02
C ASN A 186 11.53 -22.86 -11.31
N HIS A 187 12.17 -22.23 -10.31
CA HIS A 187 13.13 -22.86 -9.38
C HIS A 187 14.20 -23.74 -10.04
N VAL A 188 14.71 -23.37 -11.22
CA VAL A 188 15.62 -24.22 -11.99
C VAL A 188 17.06 -24.01 -11.50
N GLY A 189 17.43 -24.70 -10.41
CA GLY A 189 18.82 -24.80 -9.94
C GLY A 189 19.07 -24.37 -8.50
N ASN A 190 20.29 -23.90 -8.22
CA ASN A 190 20.71 -23.32 -6.95
C ASN A 190 20.51 -21.80 -7.02
N GLU A 191 19.29 -21.34 -6.79
CA GLU A 191 19.02 -19.90 -6.70
C GLU A 191 19.54 -19.35 -5.38
N TYR A 192 20.17 -18.18 -5.44
CA TYR A 192 20.74 -17.51 -4.27
C TYR A 192 19.98 -16.21 -3.97
N PRO A 193 19.91 -15.79 -2.69
CA PRO A 193 19.20 -14.57 -2.28
C PRO A 193 19.61 -13.30 -3.03
N LEU A 194 20.88 -13.23 -3.44
CA LEU A 194 21.47 -12.08 -4.13
C LEU A 194 21.91 -12.43 -5.55
N TYR A 195 21.19 -13.31 -6.23
CA TYR A 195 21.53 -13.65 -7.60
C TYR A 195 21.48 -12.40 -8.49
N LYS A 196 22.66 -11.97 -8.94
CA LYS A 196 22.98 -10.61 -9.42
C LYS A 196 22.14 -10.11 -10.60
N ASN A 197 21.43 -11.00 -11.29
CA ASN A 197 20.63 -10.66 -12.45
C ASN A 197 19.11 -10.78 -12.21
N GLU A 198 18.70 -11.27 -11.04
CA GLU A 198 17.30 -11.59 -10.75
C GLU A 198 16.78 -10.90 -9.49
N ARG A 199 17.64 -10.65 -8.49
CA ARG A 199 17.33 -9.90 -7.25
C ARG A 199 18.40 -8.87 -6.98
N VAL A 200 18.27 -7.74 -7.68
CA VAL A 200 19.20 -6.62 -7.55
C VAL A 200 18.72 -5.69 -6.46
N LEU A 201 19.62 -5.38 -5.53
CA LEU A 201 19.43 -4.33 -4.52
C LEU A 201 19.13 -3.00 -5.22
N VAL A 202 18.11 -2.32 -4.75
CA VAL A 202 17.75 -1.00 -5.27
C VAL A 202 18.78 0.02 -4.81
N THR A 203 19.45 0.65 -5.77
CA THR A 203 20.48 1.68 -5.53
C THR A 203 20.02 3.09 -5.87
N ASN A 204 18.86 3.22 -6.52
CA ASN A 204 18.28 4.50 -6.94
C ASN A 204 16.88 4.66 -6.34
N ASN A 205 16.46 5.91 -6.17
CA ASN A 205 15.12 6.19 -5.66
C ASN A 205 14.04 5.64 -6.60
N ILE A 206 13.05 4.96 -6.02
CA ILE A 206 11.84 4.52 -6.73
C ILE A 206 10.82 5.64 -6.69
N LYS A 207 10.09 5.82 -7.79
CA LYS A 207 9.02 6.81 -7.93
C LYS A 207 7.70 6.10 -8.19
N ILE A 208 6.70 6.35 -7.36
CA ILE A 208 5.33 5.90 -7.58
C ILE A 208 4.44 7.13 -7.70
N ASP A 209 3.84 7.35 -8.86
CA ASP A 209 2.92 8.46 -9.07
C ASP A 209 1.48 7.93 -8.98
N LEU A 210 0.71 8.47 -8.03
CA LEU A 210 -0.72 8.25 -7.93
C LEU A 210 -1.44 9.39 -8.64
N CYS A 211 -2.19 9.10 -9.69
CA CYS A 211 -2.82 10.14 -10.50
C CYS A 211 -4.34 10.14 -10.38
N ARG A 212 -4.93 11.33 -10.27
CA ARG A 212 -6.38 11.54 -10.24
C ARG A 212 -6.99 11.55 -11.64
N ASP A 213 -6.21 11.87 -12.67
CA ASP A 213 -6.61 11.89 -14.07
C ASP A 213 -5.88 10.83 -14.91
N ASN A 214 -6.39 10.58 -16.12
CA ASN A 214 -5.83 9.54 -17.01
C ASN A 214 -4.49 9.95 -17.64
N VAL A 215 -4.14 11.24 -17.58
CA VAL A 215 -2.93 11.80 -18.19
C VAL A 215 -1.83 12.06 -17.15
N CYS A 216 -2.19 12.06 -15.86
CA CYS A 216 -1.33 12.34 -14.72
C CYS A 216 -0.88 13.80 -14.61
N ASN A 217 -1.78 14.77 -14.86
CA ASN A 217 -1.50 16.18 -14.59
C ASN A 217 -1.68 16.51 -13.10
N GLU A 218 -2.63 15.84 -12.43
CA GLU A 218 -2.86 15.97 -10.99
C GLU A 218 -2.46 14.67 -10.30
N CYS A 219 -1.29 14.70 -9.64
CA CYS A 219 -0.76 13.53 -8.97
C CYS A 219 0.12 13.87 -7.77
N ILE A 220 0.25 12.88 -6.88
CA ILE A 220 1.22 12.86 -5.79
C ILE A 220 2.23 11.75 -6.11
N ARG A 221 3.51 12.09 -6.00
CA ARG A 221 4.64 11.19 -6.16
C ARG A 221 5.11 10.72 -4.80
N LEU A 222 5.19 9.42 -4.61
CA LEU A 222 5.90 8.77 -3.52
C LEU A 222 7.31 8.45 -4.01
N ASN A 223 8.31 9.02 -3.36
CA ASN A 223 9.70 8.68 -3.58
C ASN A 223 10.16 7.76 -2.45
N ILE A 224 10.80 6.65 -2.81
CA ILE A 224 11.32 5.67 -1.85
C ILE A 224 12.83 5.60 -2.06
N THR A 225 13.60 5.90 -1.03
CA THR A 225 15.06 5.82 -1.10
C THR A 225 15.53 4.35 -1.04
N PRO A 226 16.77 4.08 -1.47
CA PRO A 226 17.43 2.79 -1.21
C PRO A 226 17.45 2.36 0.26
N SER A 227 17.39 3.32 1.19
CA SER A 227 17.35 3.08 2.64
C SER A 227 15.95 2.83 3.21
N GLY A 228 14.91 2.77 2.36
CA GLY A 228 13.53 2.54 2.78
C GLY A 228 12.74 3.80 3.17
N GLU A 229 13.38 4.98 3.17
CA GLU A 229 12.68 6.22 3.50
C GLU A 229 11.68 6.60 2.41
N VAL A 230 10.41 6.76 2.80
CA VAL A 230 9.35 7.22 1.91
C VAL A 230 9.09 8.70 2.12
N PHE A 231 8.94 9.47 1.05
CA PHE A 231 8.51 10.86 1.13
C PHE A 231 7.65 11.25 -0.06
N GLN A 232 6.71 12.15 0.19
CA GLN A 232 5.78 12.64 -0.82
C GLN A 232 6.29 13.92 -1.48
N SER A 233 6.13 14.02 -2.79
CA SER A 233 6.33 15.25 -3.57
C SER A 233 5.19 15.45 -4.55
N LYS A 234 5.07 16.66 -5.11
CA LYS A 234 4.28 16.83 -6.34
C LYS A 234 5.03 16.15 -7.51
N CYS A 235 4.30 15.80 -8.56
CA CYS A 235 4.89 15.14 -9.72
C CYS A 235 5.72 16.07 -10.62
N ASN A 236 5.53 17.39 -10.49
CA ASN A 236 6.26 18.44 -11.20
C ASN A 236 7.68 18.60 -10.70
#